data_AF-A0A409YKT4-F1
#
_entry.id   AF-A0A409YKT4-F1
#
_cell.length_a   1.000
_cell.length_b   1.000
_cell.length_c   1.000
_cell.angle_alpha   90.00
_cell.angle_beta   90.00
_cell.angle_gamma   90.00
#
_symmetry.space_group_name_H-M   'P 1'
#
loop_
_entity.id
_entity.type
_entity.pdbx_description
1 polymer ?
#
loop_
_entity_poly.entity_id
_entity_poly.type
_entity_poly.pdbx_seq_one_letter_code
_entity_poly.pdbx_strand_id
1 'polypeptide(L)'
;MGGTTLKNLQMFERLCGKDCLHNVTLVTTMWDDVEEHIGTEREKQLREDYFAAMIAKQADLVRADNTPSSTQGIISTIIKNLKTLHPLELQKELVAYQMDLPNTRAGKKMYEKLEGVLQAHHAALQQHVYASLLSFSFHHLVSQQLDCCSVVY
;
A
#
# COMPACT_ATOMS: atom_id res chain seq x y z
N MET A 1 -6.21 -9.79 -9.91
CA MET A 1 -6.41 -8.35 -9.59
C MET A 1 -5.15 -7.57 -9.97
N GLY A 2 -5.23 -6.25 -10.17
CA GLY A 2 -4.08 -5.41 -10.53
C GLY A 2 -3.30 -4.87 -9.31
N GLY A 3 -2.18 -4.20 -9.58
CA GLY A 3 -1.27 -3.69 -8.52
C GLY A 3 -1.87 -2.67 -7.55
N THR A 4 -2.85 -1.87 -7.99
CA THR A 4 -3.55 -0.90 -7.10
C THR A 4 -4.42 -1.61 -6.08
N THR A 5 -5.16 -2.66 -6.48
CA THR A 5 -6.04 -3.40 -5.58
C THR A 5 -5.26 -4.12 -4.49
N LEU A 6 -4.11 -4.72 -4.83
CA LEU A 6 -3.24 -5.38 -3.85
C LEU A 6 -2.71 -4.38 -2.80
N LYS A 7 -2.35 -3.16 -3.23
CA LYS A 7 -1.93 -2.10 -2.29
C LYS A 7 -3.05 -1.69 -1.34
N ASN A 8 -4.28 -1.59 -1.85
CA ASN A 8 -5.43 -1.27 -1.03
C ASN A 8 -5.69 -2.36 0.01
N LEU A 9 -5.54 -3.64 -0.34
CA LEU A 9 -5.64 -4.75 0.61
C LEU A 9 -4.54 -4.69 1.68
N GLN A 10 -3.29 -4.46 1.29
CA GLN A 10 -2.19 -4.29 2.24
C GLN A 10 -2.38 -3.08 3.16
N MET A 11 -2.97 -1.99 2.65
CA MET A 11 -3.32 -0.83 3.47
C MET A 11 -4.45 -1.19 4.45
N PHE A 12 -5.48 -1.88 3.98
CA PHE A 12 -6.62 -2.33 4.79
C PHE A 12 -6.17 -3.22 5.96
N GLU A 13 -5.29 -4.19 5.71
CA GLU A 13 -4.71 -5.04 6.76
C GLU A 13 -3.99 -4.23 7.85
N ARG A 14 -3.26 -3.18 7.46
CA ARG A 14 -2.57 -2.29 8.40
C ARG A 14 -3.53 -1.40 9.16
N LEU A 15 -4.61 -0.96 8.53
CA LEU A 15 -5.66 -0.15 9.15
C LEU A 15 -6.37 -0.95 10.24
N CYS A 16 -6.79 -2.19 9.92
CA CYS A 16 -7.45 -3.06 10.88
C CYS A 16 -6.51 -3.50 12.00
N GLY A 17 -5.29 -3.90 11.65
CA GLY A 17 -4.38 -4.54 12.59
C GLY A 17 -4.70 -6.03 12.80
N LYS A 18 -3.72 -6.75 13.36
CA LYS A 18 -3.80 -8.22 13.50
C LYS A 18 -4.95 -8.68 14.40
N ASP A 19 -5.33 -7.84 15.37
CA ASP A 19 -6.36 -8.15 16.38
C ASP A 19 -7.79 -7.94 15.89
N CYS A 20 -7.99 -7.43 14.66
CA CYS A 20 -9.33 -7.12 14.13
C CYS A 20 -9.66 -7.90 12.86
N LEU A 21 -8.70 -8.60 12.26
CA LEU A 21 -8.91 -9.32 11.00
C LEU A 21 -9.89 -10.49 11.13
N HIS A 22 -10.05 -11.06 12.33
CA HIS A 22 -11.06 -12.11 12.58
C HIS A 22 -12.50 -11.60 12.49
N ASN A 23 -12.71 -10.28 12.53
CA ASN A 23 -14.03 -9.65 12.34
C ASN A 23 -14.28 -9.22 10.88
N VAL A 24 -13.34 -9.51 9.97
CA VAL A 24 -13.48 -9.15 8.55
C VAL A 24 -14.20 -10.28 7.82
N THR A 25 -15.22 -9.90 7.04
CA THR A 25 -15.88 -10.80 6.09
C THR A 25 -15.60 -10.33 4.68
N LEU A 26 -14.85 -11.14 3.93
CA LEU A 26 -14.56 -10.96 2.53
C LEU A 26 -15.73 -11.52 1.72
N VAL A 27 -16.29 -10.70 0.84
CA VAL A 27 -17.46 -11.08 0.04
C VAL A 27 -17.09 -11.07 -1.44
N THR A 28 -17.28 -12.20 -2.11
CA THR A 28 -17.17 -12.30 -3.57
C THR A 28 -18.55 -12.13 -4.18
N THR A 29 -18.66 -11.29 -5.21
CA THR A 29 -19.91 -10.91 -5.90
C THR A 29 -19.85 -11.30 -7.38
N MET A 30 -20.92 -11.03 -8.14
CA MET A 30 -21.01 -11.30 -9.59
C MET A 30 -20.91 -12.81 -9.93
N TRP A 31 -21.45 -13.66 -9.06
CA TRP A 31 -21.50 -15.11 -9.27
C TRP A 31 -22.54 -15.52 -10.33
N ASP A 32 -23.48 -14.63 -10.63
CA ASP A 32 -24.50 -14.72 -11.68
C ASP A 32 -23.97 -14.32 -13.07
N ASP A 33 -22.84 -13.61 -13.15
CA ASP A 33 -22.25 -13.12 -14.40
C ASP A 33 -21.25 -14.10 -15.03
N VAL A 34 -20.93 -15.21 -14.36
CA VAL A 34 -19.91 -16.18 -14.80
C VAL A 34 -20.36 -17.62 -14.58
N GLU A 35 -19.83 -18.53 -15.40
CA GLU A 35 -20.01 -19.95 -15.16
C GLU A 35 -19.36 -20.38 -13.83
N GLU A 36 -20.05 -21.26 -13.09
CA GLU A 36 -19.66 -21.70 -11.74
C GLU A 36 -18.21 -22.20 -11.65
N HIS A 37 -17.74 -22.92 -12.68
CA HIS A 37 -16.38 -23.45 -12.70
C HIS A 37 -15.33 -22.33 -12.84
N ILE A 38 -15.61 -21.30 -13.65
CA ILE A 38 -14.74 -20.13 -13.81
C ILE A 38 -14.74 -19.30 -12.53
N GLY A 39 -15.92 -19.08 -11.94
CA GLY A 39 -16.07 -18.37 -10.67
C GLY A 39 -15.28 -19.04 -9.55
N THR A 40 -15.37 -20.37 -9.45
CA THR A 40 -14.65 -21.17 -8.44
C THR A 40 -13.14 -21.09 -8.62
N GLU A 41 -12.62 -21.19 -9.84
CA GLU A 41 -11.18 -21.02 -10.08
C GLU A 41 -10.69 -19.60 -9.74
N ARG A 42 -11.49 -18.57 -10.06
CA ARG A 42 -11.17 -17.18 -9.68
C ARG A 42 -11.21 -16.98 -8.17
N GLU A 43 -12.19 -17.53 -7.47
CA GLU A 43 -12.27 -17.46 -6.01
C GLU A 43 -11.07 -18.17 -5.37
N LYS A 44 -10.64 -19.30 -5.92
CA LYS A 44 -9.45 -20.01 -5.46
C LYS A 44 -8.21 -19.12 -5.57
N GLN A 45 -8.01 -18.45 -6.71
CA GLN A 45 -6.92 -17.47 -6.87
C GLN A 45 -7.04 -16.30 -5.89
N LEU A 46 -8.25 -15.77 -5.67
CA LEU A 46 -8.47 -14.72 -4.67
C LEU A 46 -8.07 -15.18 -3.26
N ARG A 47 -8.48 -16.40 -2.90
CA ARG A 47 -8.18 -17.02 -1.61
C ARG A 47 -6.68 -17.22 -1.40
N GLU A 48 -5.99 -17.76 -2.40
CA GLU A 48 -4.58 -18.16 -2.31
C GLU A 48 -3.62 -16.96 -2.43
N ASP A 49 -3.88 -16.04 -3.37
CA ASP A 49 -2.93 -14.98 -3.70
C ASP A 49 -3.19 -13.65 -2.97
N TYR A 50 -4.46 -13.32 -2.71
CA TYR A 50 -4.85 -11.98 -2.25
C TYR A 50 -5.37 -11.98 -0.82
N PHE A 51 -6.13 -13.01 -0.42
CA PHE A 51 -6.82 -13.06 0.87
C PHE A 51 -6.16 -13.98 1.88
N ALA A 52 -5.14 -14.73 1.49
CA ALA A 52 -4.49 -15.73 2.34
C ALA A 52 -4.05 -15.17 3.69
N ALA A 53 -3.48 -13.96 3.72
CA ALA A 53 -3.03 -13.33 4.97
C ALA A 53 -4.19 -13.00 5.93
N MET A 54 -5.33 -12.53 5.41
CA MET A 54 -6.52 -12.24 6.20
C MET A 54 -7.23 -13.53 6.65
N ILE A 55 -7.33 -14.53 5.76
CA ILE A 55 -7.94 -15.83 6.07
C ILE A 55 -7.12 -16.58 7.13
N ALA A 56 -5.79 -16.51 7.07
CA ALA A 56 -4.90 -17.04 8.12
C ALA A 56 -5.12 -16.35 9.48
N LYS A 57 -5.79 -15.20 9.50
CA LYS A 57 -6.22 -14.44 10.68
C LYS A 57 -7.72 -14.54 10.95
N GLN A 58 -8.35 -15.62 10.46
CA GLN A 58 -9.74 -15.96 10.71
C GLN A 58 -10.75 -14.98 10.08
N ALA A 59 -10.36 -14.25 9.04
CA ALA A 59 -11.34 -13.56 8.20
C ALA A 59 -12.21 -14.58 7.46
N ASP A 60 -13.51 -14.31 7.40
CA ASP A 60 -14.45 -15.13 6.65
C ASP A 60 -14.39 -14.81 5.15
N LEU A 61 -14.65 -15.80 4.30
CA LEU A 61 -14.84 -15.62 2.86
C LEU A 61 -16.20 -16.19 2.46
N VAL A 62 -17.08 -15.34 1.93
CA VAL A 62 -18.48 -15.67 1.63
C VAL A 62 -18.83 -15.27 0.20
N ARG A 63 -19.65 -16.08 -0.49
CA ARG A 63 -20.19 -15.77 -1.82
C ARG A 63 -21.53 -15.04 -1.70
N ALA A 64 -21.69 -13.95 -2.45
CA ALA A 64 -22.95 -13.25 -2.61
C ALA A 64 -23.58 -13.60 -3.96
N ASP A 65 -24.79 -14.18 -3.93
CA ASP A 65 -25.55 -14.64 -5.10
C ASP A 65 -26.58 -13.61 -5.60
N ASN A 66 -26.41 -12.34 -5.22
CA ASN A 66 -27.34 -11.24 -5.51
C ASN A 66 -28.79 -11.45 -5.04
N THR A 67 -29.05 -12.42 -4.14
CA THR A 67 -30.36 -12.59 -3.51
C THR A 67 -30.46 -11.84 -2.17
N PRO A 68 -31.69 -11.43 -1.76
CA PRO A 68 -31.92 -10.91 -0.42
C PRO A 68 -31.50 -11.89 0.68
N SER A 69 -31.67 -13.20 0.45
CA SER A 69 -31.32 -14.25 1.41
C SER A 69 -29.82 -14.31 1.66
N SER A 70 -29.00 -14.31 0.60
CA SER A 70 -27.54 -14.28 0.76
C SER A 70 -27.06 -13.01 1.46
N THR A 71 -27.62 -11.85 1.10
CA THR A 71 -27.30 -10.57 1.76
C THR A 71 -27.61 -10.61 3.26
N GLN A 72 -28.78 -11.15 3.64
CA GLN A 72 -29.14 -11.34 5.05
C GLN A 72 -28.22 -12.33 5.77
N GLY A 73 -27.78 -13.39 5.08
CA GLY A 73 -26.79 -14.35 5.58
C GLY A 73 -25.45 -13.68 5.89
N ILE A 74 -24.95 -12.84 4.98
CA ILE A 74 -23.70 -12.08 5.16
C ILE A 74 -23.82 -11.15 6.37
N ILE A 75 -24.91 -10.38 6.47
CA ILE A 75 -25.14 -9.48 7.63
C ILE A 75 -25.20 -10.29 8.94
N SER A 76 -25.87 -11.45 8.92
CA SER A 76 -25.95 -12.33 10.08
C SER A 76 -24.58 -12.84 10.51
N THR A 77 -23.70 -13.18 9.57
CA THR A 77 -22.30 -13.56 9.85
C THR A 77 -21.54 -12.40 10.49
N ILE A 78 -21.62 -11.19 9.93
CA ILE A 78 -20.98 -9.99 10.49
C ILE A 78 -21.43 -9.79 11.94
N ILE A 79 -22.74 -9.80 12.21
CA ILE A 79 -23.30 -9.62 13.55
C ILE A 79 -22.83 -10.70 14.52
N LYS A 80 -22.76 -11.97 14.08
CA LYS A 80 -22.26 -13.08 14.91
C LYS A 80 -20.81 -12.88 15.33
N ASN A 81 -20.00 -12.24 14.49
CA ASN A 81 -18.58 -12.00 14.73
C ASN A 81 -18.31 -10.77 15.60
N LEU A 82 -19.28 -9.85 15.79
CA LEU A 82 -19.14 -8.64 16.64
C LEU A 82 -18.90 -8.91 18.14
N LYS A 83 -18.72 -10.16 18.58
CA LYS A 83 -18.57 -10.53 20.00
C LYS A 83 -17.32 -9.93 20.65
N THR A 84 -16.28 -9.63 19.87
CA THR A 84 -15.04 -9.00 20.35
C THR A 84 -14.65 -7.84 19.46
N LEU A 85 -15.07 -6.63 19.84
CA LEU A 85 -14.65 -5.40 19.16
C LEU A 85 -13.37 -4.88 19.81
N HIS A 86 -12.29 -4.91 19.03
CA HIS A 86 -11.05 -4.22 19.37
C HIS A 86 -10.95 -2.91 18.58
N PRO A 87 -10.35 -1.85 19.14
CA PRO A 87 -10.01 -0.67 18.35
C PRO A 87 -9.12 -1.07 17.18
N LEU A 88 -9.41 -0.53 16.00
CA LEU A 88 -8.56 -0.74 14.81
C LEU A 88 -7.16 -0.18 15.10
N GLU A 89 -6.13 -0.76 14.49
CA GLU A 89 -4.75 -0.26 14.65
C GLU A 89 -4.66 1.23 14.32
N LEU A 90 -5.31 1.67 13.23
CA LEU A 90 -5.34 3.08 12.87
C LEU A 90 -5.94 3.96 13.98
N GLN A 91 -7.00 3.48 14.65
CA GLN A 91 -7.62 4.22 15.76
C GLN A 91 -6.67 4.31 16.97
N LYS A 92 -5.92 3.24 17.27
CA LYS A 92 -4.88 3.25 18.31
C LYS A 92 -3.79 4.27 17.96
N GLU A 93 -3.30 4.27 16.73
CA GLU A 93 -2.25 5.19 16.27
C GLU A 93 -2.69 6.66 16.32
N LEU A 94 -3.89 6.97 15.84
CA LEU A 94 -4.39 8.34 15.81
C LEU A 94 -4.74 8.88 17.21
N VAL A 95 -5.38 8.06 18.05
CA VAL A 95 -5.96 8.54 19.32
C VAL A 95 -5.02 8.29 20.50
N ALA A 96 -4.56 7.04 20.66
CA ALA A 96 -3.74 6.66 21.82
C ALA A 96 -2.28 7.09 21.65
N TYR A 97 -1.73 6.97 20.44
CA TYR A 97 -0.34 7.36 20.14
C TYR A 97 -0.21 8.78 19.57
N GLN A 98 -1.33 9.49 19.38
CA GLN A 98 -1.38 10.87 18.86
C GLN A 98 -0.54 11.07 17.59
N MET A 99 -0.56 10.08 16.70
CA MET A 99 0.16 10.14 15.43
C MET A 99 -0.68 10.89 14.39
N ASP A 100 -0.03 11.69 13.56
CA ASP A 100 -0.67 12.21 12.35
C ASP A 100 -0.93 11.09 11.35
N LEU A 101 -2.01 11.20 10.57
CA LEU A 101 -2.42 10.20 9.59
C LEU A 101 -1.27 9.74 8.65
N PRO A 102 -0.40 10.61 8.11
CA PRO A 102 0.71 10.16 7.26
C PRO A 102 1.73 9.27 8.00
N ASN A 103 1.87 9.44 9.32
CA ASN A 103 2.85 8.72 10.12
C ASN A 103 2.37 7.33 10.58
N THR A 104 1.07 7.07 10.49
CA THR A 104 0.42 5.78 10.79
C THR A 104 0.94 4.67 9.88
N ARG A 105 0.82 3.40 10.30
CA ARG A 105 1.27 2.26 9.47
C ARG A 105 0.51 2.18 8.14
N ALA A 106 -0.78 2.50 8.15
CA ALA A 106 -1.62 2.56 6.96
C ALA A 106 -1.23 3.75 6.06
N GLY A 107 -1.06 4.95 6.64
CA GLY A 107 -0.63 6.15 5.93
C GLY A 107 0.72 5.98 5.23
N LYS A 108 1.73 5.47 5.94
CA LYS A 108 3.04 5.15 5.35
C LYS A 108 2.92 4.19 4.17
N LYS A 109 2.04 3.18 4.23
CA LYS A 109 1.83 2.27 3.11
C LYS A 109 1.23 2.96 1.89
N MET A 110 0.32 3.89 2.12
CA MET A 110 -0.33 4.66 1.07
C MET A 110 0.68 5.57 0.35
N TYR A 111 1.54 6.25 1.11
CA TYR A 111 2.51 7.22 0.58
C TYR A 111 3.84 6.61 0.12
N GLU A 112 4.12 5.34 0.42
CA GLU A 112 5.37 4.63 0.07
C GLU A 112 5.84 4.87 -1.38
N LYS A 113 4.93 4.78 -2.36
CA LYS A 113 5.29 5.01 -3.78
C LYS A 113 5.58 6.49 -4.06
N LEU A 114 4.80 7.40 -3.47
CA LEU A 114 4.98 8.84 -3.66
C LEU A 114 6.31 9.29 -3.05
N GLU A 115 6.61 8.83 -1.83
CA GLU A 115 7.89 9.09 -1.16
C GLU A 115 9.07 8.57 -1.97
N GLY A 116 8.96 7.35 -2.53
CA GLY A 116 10.01 6.80 -3.39
C GLY A 116 10.27 7.65 -4.65
N VAL A 117 9.21 8.16 -5.28
CA VAL A 117 9.34 9.05 -6.45
C VAL A 117 9.96 10.40 -6.05
N LEU A 118 9.54 10.98 -4.93
CA LEU A 118 10.09 12.24 -4.42
C LEU A 118 11.58 12.10 -4.07
N GLN A 119 11.96 11.01 -3.41
CA GLN A 119 13.35 10.72 -3.07
C GLN A 119 14.21 10.54 -4.32
N ALA A 120 13.74 9.78 -5.32
CA ALA A 120 14.44 9.61 -6.58
C ALA A 120 14.61 10.95 -7.32
N HIS A 121 13.55 11.78 -7.33
CA HIS A 121 13.61 13.11 -7.93
C HIS A 121 14.60 14.03 -7.22
N HIS A 122 14.60 14.07 -5.89
CA HIS A 122 15.58 14.84 -5.10
C HIS A 122 17.02 14.37 -5.34
N ALA A 123 17.25 13.06 -5.41
CA ALA A 123 18.57 12.50 -5.70
C ALA A 123 19.06 12.89 -7.10
N ALA A 124 18.18 12.86 -8.10
CA ALA A 124 18.50 13.29 -9.47
C ALA A 124 18.85 14.78 -9.53
N LEU A 125 18.09 15.64 -8.83
CA LEU A 125 18.41 17.06 -8.73
C LEU A 125 19.76 17.30 -8.05
N GLN A 126 20.05 16.59 -6.97
CA GLN A 126 21.35 16.67 -6.29
C GLN A 126 22.48 16.27 -7.24
N GLN A 127 22.37 15.15 -7.95
CA GLN A 127 23.37 14.72 -8.92
C GLN A 127 23.63 15.75 -10.01
N HIS A 128 22.57 16.37 -10.55
CA HIS A 128 22.70 17.45 -11.53
C HIS A 128 23.44 18.67 -10.98
N VAL A 129 23.09 19.12 -9.78
CA VAL A 129 23.76 20.25 -9.13
C VAL A 129 25.24 19.94 -8.89
N TYR A 130 25.57 18.74 -8.36
CA TYR A 130 26.95 18.31 -8.16
C TYR A 130 27.75 18.24 -9.47
N ALA A 131 27.17 17.69 -10.53
CA ALA A 131 27.82 17.60 -11.85
C ALA A 131 28.11 18.99 -12.43
N SER A 132 27.16 19.92 -12.34
CA SER A 132 27.35 21.31 -12.77
C SER A 132 28.44 22.03 -11.96
N LEU A 133 28.44 21.89 -10.62
CA LEU A 133 29.47 22.50 -9.76
C LEU A 133 30.87 21.93 -10.01
N LEU A 134 30.98 20.62 -10.25
CA LEU A 134 32.25 19.97 -10.63
C LEU A 134 32.74 20.45 -12.00
N SER A 135 31.85 20.58 -12.99
CA SER A 135 32.21 21.10 -14.32
C SER A 135 32.71 22.55 -14.26
N PHE A 136 32.07 23.39 -13.44
CA PHE A 136 32.49 24.78 -13.25
C PHE A 136 33.83 24.89 -12.54
N SER A 137 34.03 24.09 -11.48
CA SER A 137 35.32 24.00 -10.78
C SER A 137 36.44 23.52 -11.70
N PHE A 138 36.18 22.53 -12.54
CA PHE A 138 37.17 22.01 -13.49
C PHE A 138 37.53 23.05 -14.56
N HIS A 139 36.54 23.76 -15.12
CA HIS A 139 36.77 24.83 -16.09
C HIS A 139 37.58 25.97 -15.47
N HIS A 140 37.26 26.39 -14.24
CA HIS A 140 38.00 27.42 -13.53
C HIS A 140 39.45 27.00 -13.24
N LEU A 141 39.68 25.74 -12.85
CA LEU A 141 41.03 25.23 -12.60
C LEU A 141 41.87 25.23 -13.89
N VAL A 142 41.29 24.80 -15.00
CA VAL A 142 41.95 24.78 -16.31
C VAL A 142 42.25 26.21 -16.80
N SER A 143 41.33 27.16 -16.63
CA SER A 143 41.58 28.57 -16.96
C SER A 143 42.71 29.18 -16.13
N GLN A 144 42.73 28.98 -14.81
CA GLN A 144 43.84 29.47 -13.96
C GLN A 144 45.19 28.86 -14.35
N GLN A 145 45.21 27.60 -14.78
CA GLN A 145 46.44 26.93 -15.17
C GLN A 145 46.95 27.41 -16.54
N LEU A 146 46.05 27.75 -17.47
CA LEU A 146 46.37 28.37 -18.76
C LEU A 146 46.84 29.83 -18.62
N ASP A 147 46.25 30.59 -17.69
CA ASP A 147 46.69 31.97 -17.37
C ASP A 147 48.10 31.98 -16.76
N CYS A 148 48.42 31.01 -15.88
CA CYS A 148 49.78 30.86 -15.31
C CYS A 148 50.83 30.50 -16.38
N CYS A 149 50.47 29.75 -17.42
CA CYS A 149 51.38 29.40 -18.51
C CYS A 149 51.62 30.57 -19.50
N SER A 150 50.75 31.58 -19.52
CA SER A 150 50.84 32.69 -20.49
C SER A 150 51.73 33.86 -20.01
N VAL A 151 52.24 33.82 -18.77
CA VAL A 151 53.10 34.86 -18.17
C VAL A 151 54.60 34.50 -18.26
N VAL A 152 54.94 33.36 -18.88
CA VAL A 152 56.32 32.89 -19.06
C VAL A 152 56.71 32.93 -20.55
N TYR A 153 56.68 34.12 -21.17
CA TYR A 153 57.36 34.42 -22.42
C TYR A 153 57.75 35.89 -22.48
#